data_AF-A0A7X4HFH5-F1
#
_entry.id   AF-A0A7X4HFH5-F1
#
_cell.length_a   1.000
_cell.length_b   1.000
_cell.length_c   1.000
_cell.angle_alpha   90.00
_cell.angle_beta   90.00
_cell.angle_gamma   90.00
#
_symmetry.space_group_name_H-M   'P 1'
#
loop_
_entity.id
_entity.type
_entity.pdbx_description
1 polymer ?
#
loop_
_entity_poly.entity_id
_entity_poly.type
_entity_poly.pdbx_seq_one_letter_code
_entity_poly.pdbx_strand_id
1 'polypeptide(L)'
;MNWDLTFSQFKIYGPDHPENIDFDNTFPNGAFIAFLPVLSLPQTINAGRVFLDKDEILKNVSGAKWERLKVHVSNDGKLSPPWGLLNNTDKLTIPQGCHRFHYAILNDIEMLPVVVNAPDALFLKEKFQITIQAMAA
;
A
#
# COMPACT_ATOMS: atom_id res chain seq x y z
N MET A 1 -1.94 12.45 6.08
CA MET A 1 -2.04 11.86 4.73
C MET A 1 -3.48 11.40 4.54
N ASN A 2 -4.13 11.80 3.44
CA ASN A 2 -5.55 11.48 3.20
C ASN A 2 -5.66 10.31 2.22
N TRP A 3 -5.91 9.12 2.76
CA TRP A 3 -6.16 7.93 1.95
C TRP A 3 -7.54 7.98 1.31
N ASP A 4 -7.61 7.73 0.01
CA ASP A 4 -8.87 7.46 -0.68
C ASP A 4 -9.08 5.95 -0.79
N LEU A 5 -10.04 5.45 -0.03
CA LEU A 5 -10.32 4.02 0.11
C LEU A 5 -11.33 3.50 -0.94
N THR A 6 -11.71 4.33 -1.92
CA THR A 6 -12.70 4.00 -2.95
C THR A 6 -12.06 3.46 -4.23
N PHE A 7 -12.79 2.68 -5.03
CA PHE A 7 -12.28 2.21 -6.33
C PHE A 7 -12.04 3.36 -7.31
N SER A 8 -12.78 4.47 -7.18
CA SER A 8 -12.72 5.59 -8.12
C SER A 8 -11.30 6.15 -8.27
N GLN A 9 -10.52 6.25 -7.19
CA GLN A 9 -9.14 6.72 -7.24
C GLN A 9 -8.11 5.61 -7.51
N PHE A 10 -8.45 4.34 -7.28
CA PHE A 10 -7.55 3.24 -7.64
C PHE A 10 -7.36 3.12 -9.16
N LYS A 11 -8.37 3.56 -9.94
CA LYS A 11 -8.35 3.65 -11.40
C LYS A 11 -7.79 4.97 -11.95
N ILE A 12 -7.64 6.01 -11.12
CA ILE A 12 -7.26 7.36 -11.56
C ILE A 12 -5.79 7.66 -11.24
N TYR A 13 -5.11 8.23 -12.22
CA TYR A 13 -3.68 8.57 -12.25
C TYR A 13 -3.24 9.48 -11.08
N GLY A 14 -2.70 8.88 -10.02
CA GLY A 14 -1.92 9.57 -8.98
C GLY A 14 -0.41 9.43 -9.18
N PRO A 15 0.43 10.24 -8.50
CA PRO A 15 1.87 9.99 -8.47
C PRO A 15 2.12 8.60 -7.88
N ASP A 16 2.98 7.82 -8.54
CA ASP A 16 3.30 6.43 -8.17
C ASP A 16 2.13 5.42 -8.33
N HIS A 17 1.10 5.74 -9.13
CA HIS A 17 0.02 4.80 -9.42
C HIS A 17 0.54 3.55 -10.17
N PRO A 18 -0.12 2.40 -10.02
CA PRO A 18 0.19 1.24 -10.82
C PRO A 18 -0.08 1.49 -12.31
N GLU A 19 0.96 1.40 -13.14
CA GLU A 19 0.81 1.48 -14.59
C GLU A 19 0.17 0.17 -15.10
N ASN A 20 -0.99 0.27 -15.78
CA ASN A 20 -1.70 -0.83 -16.45
C ASN A 20 -2.05 -2.06 -15.58
N ILE A 21 -2.84 -1.86 -14.51
CA ILE A 21 -3.48 -3.00 -13.82
C ILE A 21 -4.74 -3.42 -14.58
N ASP A 22 -4.74 -4.66 -15.08
CA ASP A 22 -5.98 -5.36 -15.39
C ASP A 22 -6.65 -5.75 -14.07
N PHE A 23 -7.62 -4.94 -13.67
CA PHE A 23 -8.22 -5.03 -12.35
C PHE A 23 -8.95 -6.35 -12.12
N ASP A 24 -9.69 -6.82 -13.12
CA ASP A 24 -10.50 -8.03 -13.01
C ASP A 24 -9.62 -9.27 -12.92
N ASN A 25 -8.45 -9.25 -13.58
CA ASN A 25 -7.43 -10.28 -13.46
C ASN A 25 -6.62 -10.18 -12.14
N THR A 26 -6.39 -8.97 -11.65
CA THR A 26 -5.55 -8.73 -10.46
C THR A 26 -6.30 -8.93 -9.15
N PHE A 27 -7.59 -8.58 -9.11
CA PHE A 27 -8.48 -8.72 -7.97
C PHE A 27 -9.70 -9.56 -8.35
N PRO A 28 -9.50 -10.83 -8.74
CA PRO A 28 -10.61 -11.71 -9.03
C PRO A 28 -11.45 -11.87 -7.76
N ASN A 29 -12.75 -11.60 -7.87
CA ASN A 29 -13.71 -11.56 -6.75
C ASN A 29 -13.61 -10.33 -5.84
N GLY A 30 -12.99 -9.25 -6.31
CA GLY A 30 -13.00 -7.94 -5.66
C GLY A 30 -11.75 -7.63 -4.85
N ALA A 31 -11.59 -6.34 -4.54
CA ALA A 31 -10.46 -5.81 -3.80
C ALA A 31 -10.84 -5.49 -2.35
N PHE A 32 -9.89 -5.73 -1.47
CA PHE A 32 -10.01 -5.51 -0.03
C PHE A 32 -8.88 -4.60 0.43
N ILE A 33 -9.15 -3.85 1.50
CA ILE A 33 -8.16 -3.04 2.20
C ILE A 33 -7.76 -3.80 3.44
N ALA A 34 -6.48 -4.14 3.53
CA ALA A 34 -5.84 -4.62 4.74
C ALA A 34 -5.23 -3.41 5.47
N PHE A 35 -5.65 -3.17 6.71
CA PHE A 35 -5.10 -2.08 7.53
C PHE A 35 -3.94 -2.62 8.36
N LEU A 36 -2.70 -2.37 7.93
CA LEU A 36 -1.49 -2.88 8.55
C LEU A 36 -1.00 -1.93 9.66
N PRO A 37 -0.99 -2.35 10.94
CA PRO A 37 -0.29 -1.58 11.96
C PRO A 37 1.21 -1.49 11.65
N VAL A 38 1.83 -0.33 11.83
CA VAL A 38 3.28 -0.14 11.63
C VAL A 38 4.10 -1.14 12.44
N LEU A 39 3.71 -1.38 13.69
CA LEU A 39 4.36 -2.34 14.58
C LEU A 39 4.29 -3.79 14.05
N SER A 40 3.40 -4.07 13.11
CA SER A 40 3.24 -5.39 12.50
C SER A 40 4.01 -5.60 11.20
N LEU A 41 4.61 -4.54 10.65
CA LEU A 41 5.25 -4.60 9.34
C LEU A 41 6.43 -5.59 9.25
N PRO A 42 7.31 -5.74 10.27
CA PRO A 42 8.43 -6.68 10.18
C PRO A 42 8.01 -8.15 9.96
N GLN A 43 6.86 -8.55 10.52
CA GLN A 43 6.32 -9.90 10.36
C GLN A 43 5.38 -10.04 9.15
N THR A 44 4.69 -8.97 8.75
CA THR A 44 3.68 -9.02 7.67
C THR A 44 4.26 -8.70 6.29
N ILE A 45 5.25 -7.83 6.19
CA ILE A 45 5.81 -7.35 4.92
C ILE A 45 7.10 -8.09 4.56
N ASN A 46 7.25 -8.43 3.29
CA ASN A 46 8.55 -8.77 2.72
C ASN A 46 9.27 -7.46 2.33
N ALA A 47 10.34 -7.14 3.06
CA ALA A 47 11.13 -5.93 2.89
C ALA A 47 12.00 -5.89 1.61
N GLY A 48 11.91 -6.87 0.72
CA GLY A 48 12.74 -6.94 -0.49
C GLY A 48 12.54 -5.77 -1.47
N ARG A 49 11.40 -5.05 -1.40
CA ARG A 49 11.11 -3.86 -2.23
C ARG A 49 10.79 -2.60 -1.42
N VAL A 50 10.68 -2.73 -0.11
CA VAL A 50 10.33 -1.63 0.78
C VAL A 50 11.19 -1.64 2.03
N PHE A 51 11.81 -0.51 2.33
CA PHE A 51 12.40 -0.22 3.63
C PHE A 51 11.30 0.02 4.68
N LEU A 52 11.50 -0.53 5.88
CA LEU A 52 10.59 -0.35 7.03
C LEU A 52 11.17 0.62 8.06
N ASP A 53 12.48 0.86 8.01
CA ASP A 53 13.18 1.82 8.87
C ASP A 53 13.20 3.21 8.24
N LYS A 54 12.99 4.26 9.05
CA LYS A 54 12.91 5.64 8.56
C LYS A 54 14.23 6.15 8.00
N ASP A 55 15.36 5.82 8.65
CA ASP A 55 16.67 6.28 8.21
C ASP A 55 17.05 5.61 6.88
N GLU A 56 16.71 4.33 6.73
CA GLU A 56 16.87 3.63 5.45
C GLU A 56 16.00 4.25 4.35
N ILE A 57 14.74 4.62 4.64
CA ILE A 57 13.88 5.29 3.66
C ILE A 57 14.51 6.63 3.23
N LEU A 58 14.89 7.48 4.18
CA LEU A 58 15.47 8.81 3.89
C LEU A 58 16.76 8.71 3.06
N LYS A 59 17.55 7.66 3.27
CA LYS A 59 18.81 7.44 2.55
C LYS A 59 18.61 6.88 1.14
N ASN A 60 17.61 6.01 0.95
CA ASN A 60 17.52 5.20 -0.27
C ASN A 60 16.35 5.56 -1.21
N VAL A 61 15.30 6.22 -0.72
CA VAL A 61 14.09 6.50 -1.51
C VAL A 61 14.17 7.90 -2.13
N SER A 62 14.22 7.96 -3.46
CA SER A 62 14.41 9.22 -4.21
C SER A 62 13.87 9.16 -5.64
N GLY A 63 13.94 10.27 -6.37
CA GLY A 63 13.64 10.35 -7.81
C GLY A 63 12.32 11.08 -8.15
N ALA A 64 12.02 11.22 -9.44
CA ALA A 64 10.92 12.07 -9.91
C ALA A 64 9.52 11.61 -9.46
N LYS A 65 9.30 10.31 -9.26
CA LYS A 65 8.02 9.80 -8.70
C LYS A 65 7.89 10.19 -7.22
N TRP A 66 8.96 10.08 -6.43
CA TRP A 66 9.02 10.50 -5.03
C TRP A 66 8.81 12.00 -4.85
N GLU A 67 9.49 12.84 -5.64
CA GLU A 67 9.34 14.30 -5.55
C GLU A 67 7.91 14.74 -5.90
N ARG A 68 7.31 14.18 -6.97
CA ARG A 68 5.91 14.45 -7.32
C ARG A 68 4.93 14.01 -6.24
N LEU A 69 5.20 12.89 -5.58
CA LEU A 69 4.38 12.44 -4.44
C LEU A 69 4.41 13.47 -3.31
N LYS A 70 5.59 13.97 -2.93
CA LYS A 70 5.71 14.98 -1.87
C LYS A 70 4.90 16.25 -2.19
N VAL A 71 5.00 16.74 -3.42
CA VAL A 71 4.23 17.92 -3.89
C VAL A 71 2.72 17.65 -3.87
N HIS A 72 2.29 16.45 -4.28
CA HIS A 72 0.87 16.10 -4.28
C HIS A 72 0.29 16.05 -2.86
N VAL A 73 1.02 15.45 -1.91
CA VAL A 73 0.56 15.39 -0.51
C VAL A 73 0.58 16.75 0.16
N SER A 74 1.57 17.61 -0.13
CA SER A 74 1.60 18.97 0.43
C SER A 74 0.43 19.85 -0.03
N ASN A 75 -0.23 19.47 -1.13
CA ASN A 75 -1.42 20.14 -1.65
C ASN A 75 -2.72 19.45 -1.20
N ASP A 76 -2.70 18.72 -0.08
CA ASP A 76 -3.82 17.93 0.45
C ASP A 76 -4.40 16.91 -0.54
N GLY A 77 -3.59 16.49 -1.51
CA GLY A 77 -3.98 15.52 -2.52
C GLY A 77 -4.34 14.18 -1.88
N LYS A 78 -5.50 13.65 -2.27
CA LYS A 78 -5.91 12.29 -1.91
C LYS A 78 -5.02 11.26 -2.60
N LEU A 79 -4.76 10.15 -1.93
CA LEU A 79 -3.93 9.08 -2.44
C LEU A 79 -4.60 7.72 -2.29
N SER A 80 -4.53 6.92 -3.35
CA SER A 80 -4.96 5.52 -3.30
C SER A 80 -3.95 4.69 -2.49
N PRO A 81 -4.40 3.72 -1.68
CA PRO A 81 -3.51 2.83 -0.96
C PRO A 81 -2.57 2.08 -1.94
N PRO A 82 -1.37 1.69 -1.50
CA PRO A 82 -0.51 0.78 -2.26
C PRO A 82 -1.18 -0.57 -2.50
N TRP A 83 -0.71 -1.31 -3.51
CA TRP A 83 -1.15 -2.68 -3.76
C TRP A 83 -0.17 -3.65 -3.10
N GLY A 84 -0.72 -4.64 -2.40
CA GLY A 84 -0.02 -5.76 -1.82
C GLY A 84 -0.38 -7.10 -2.47
N LEU A 85 0.59 -8.00 -2.53
CA LEU A 85 0.41 -9.39 -2.97
C LEU A 85 1.23 -10.32 -2.07
N LEU A 86 0.60 -11.36 -1.52
CA LEU A 86 1.33 -12.38 -0.78
C LEU A 86 2.30 -13.13 -1.70
N ASN A 87 3.52 -13.35 -1.22
CA ASN A 87 4.49 -14.20 -1.90
C ASN A 87 4.47 -15.63 -1.31
N ASN A 88 5.34 -16.48 -1.85
CA ASN A 88 5.57 -17.85 -1.39
C ASN A 88 6.15 -17.99 0.04
N THR A 89 6.47 -16.88 0.71
CA THR A 89 6.94 -16.86 2.11
C THR A 89 5.87 -16.38 3.08
N ASP A 90 4.60 -16.33 2.65
CA ASP A 90 3.46 -15.84 3.42
C ASP A 90 3.61 -14.40 3.92
N LYS A 91 4.44 -13.61 3.23
CA LYS A 91 4.65 -12.20 3.52
C LYS A 91 4.15 -11.36 2.36
N LEU A 92 3.55 -10.22 2.70
CA LEU A 92 3.01 -9.29 1.73
C LEU A 92 4.15 -8.52 1.07
N THR A 93 4.22 -8.60 -0.26
CA THR A 93 5.05 -7.72 -1.07
C THR A 93 4.24 -6.50 -1.49
N ILE A 94 4.90 -5.35 -1.70
CA ILE A 94 4.26 -4.14 -2.22
C ILE A 94 4.70 -3.93 -3.67
N PRO A 95 4.05 -4.57 -4.67
CA PRO A 95 4.46 -4.46 -6.07
C PRO A 95 4.32 -3.05 -6.63
N GLN A 96 3.36 -2.26 -6.15
CA GLN A 96 2.98 -0.95 -6.69
C GLN A 96 2.62 0.03 -5.56
N GLY A 97 2.98 1.30 -5.70
CA GLY A 97 2.76 2.33 -4.67
C GLY A 97 3.78 2.32 -3.53
N CYS A 98 4.98 1.78 -3.74
CA CYS A 98 6.02 1.69 -2.70
C CYS A 98 6.39 3.06 -2.14
N HIS A 99 6.43 4.11 -2.96
CA HIS A 99 6.70 5.46 -2.48
C HIS A 99 5.62 5.93 -1.52
N ARG A 100 4.34 5.66 -1.80
CA ARG A 100 3.25 6.02 -0.88
C ARG A 100 3.36 5.28 0.45
N PHE A 101 3.76 4.02 0.40
CA PHE A 101 4.01 3.20 1.58
C PHE A 101 5.15 3.78 2.43
N HIS A 102 6.30 4.11 1.82
CA HIS A 102 7.43 4.76 2.49
C HIS A 102 7.10 6.13 3.05
N TYR A 103 6.37 6.94 2.29
CA TYR A 103 5.95 8.26 2.73
C TYR A 103 5.06 8.17 3.98
N ALA A 104 4.15 7.19 4.03
CA ALA A 104 3.31 6.96 5.20
C ALA A 104 4.13 6.58 6.44
N ILE A 105 5.14 5.71 6.30
CA ILE A 105 6.05 5.36 7.40
C ILE A 105 6.81 6.59 7.91
N LEU A 106 7.37 7.40 7.01
CA LEU A 106 8.10 8.62 7.40
C LEU A 106 7.25 9.62 8.18
N ASN A 107 5.94 9.67 7.91
CA ASN A 107 5.00 10.58 8.52
C ASN A 107 4.20 9.96 9.68
N ASP A 108 4.72 8.88 10.29
CA ASP A 108 4.15 8.27 11.49
C ASP A 108 2.67 7.85 11.34
N ILE A 109 2.28 7.44 10.14
CA ILE A 109 0.94 6.89 9.93
C ILE A 109 0.90 5.51 10.59
N GLU A 110 0.21 5.40 11.72
CA GLU A 110 0.18 4.17 12.55
C GLU A 110 -0.45 2.97 11.85
N MET A 111 -1.43 3.21 10.97
CA MET A 111 -2.21 2.19 10.26
C MET A 111 -2.14 2.44 8.75
N LEU A 112 -1.45 1.56 8.03
CA LEU A 112 -1.25 1.68 6.59
C LEU A 112 -2.28 0.84 5.85
N PRO A 113 -3.21 1.44 5.09
CA PRO A 113 -4.07 0.67 4.20
C PRO A 113 -3.25 0.11 3.05
N VAL A 114 -3.51 -1.15 2.69
CA VAL A 114 -2.94 -1.80 1.50
C VAL A 114 -4.07 -2.53 0.78
N VAL A 115 -4.21 -2.29 -0.51
CA VAL A 115 -5.16 -3.02 -1.35
C VAL A 115 -4.62 -4.42 -1.62
N VAL A 116 -5.43 -5.45 -1.41
CA VAL A 116 -5.09 -6.85 -1.63
C VAL A 116 -6.29 -7.58 -2.27
N ASN A 117 -6.07 -8.75 -2.83
CA ASN A 117 -7.16 -9.62 -3.29
C ASN A 117 -7.86 -10.31 -2.10
N ALA A 118 -9.01 -10.96 -2.36
CA ALA A 118 -9.79 -11.60 -1.30
C ALA A 118 -9.04 -12.73 -0.55
N PRO A 119 -8.34 -13.68 -1.23
CA PRO A 119 -7.56 -14.70 -0.53
C PRO A 119 -6.48 -14.13 0.40
N ASP A 120 -5.73 -13.13 -0.07
CA ASP A 120 -4.67 -12.49 0.71
C ASP A 120 -5.24 -11.74 1.91
N ALA A 121 -6.38 -11.04 1.74
CA ALA A 121 -7.07 -10.36 2.85
C ALA A 121 -7.46 -11.34 3.97
N LEU A 122 -8.08 -12.47 3.60
CA LEU A 122 -8.49 -13.49 4.56
C LEU A 122 -7.29 -14.10 5.28
N PHE A 123 -6.23 -14.40 4.54
CA PHE A 123 -4.99 -14.90 5.12
C PHE A 123 -4.38 -13.91 6.12
N LEU A 124 -4.28 -12.63 5.74
CA LEU A 124 -3.74 -11.58 6.61
C LEU A 124 -4.58 -11.42 7.89
N LYS A 125 -5.91 -11.48 7.76
CA LYS A 125 -6.83 -11.45 8.89
C LYS A 125 -6.61 -12.62 9.84
N GLU A 126 -6.53 -13.84 9.32
CA GLU A 126 -6.40 -15.06 10.14
C GLU A 126 -5.03 -15.17 10.79
N LYS A 127 -3.95 -14.99 10.02
CA LYS A 127 -2.58 -15.21 10.48
C LYS A 127 -2.05 -14.09 11.36
N PHE A 128 -2.34 -12.84 11.00
CA PHE A 128 -1.75 -11.67 11.64
C PHE A 128 -2.78 -10.80 12.38
N GLN A 129 -4.05 -11.23 12.44
CA GLN A 129 -5.13 -10.49 13.11
C GLN A 129 -5.33 -9.08 12.53
N ILE A 130 -5.09 -8.93 11.22
CA ILE A 130 -5.24 -7.67 10.50
C ILE A 130 -6.72 -7.36 10.24
N THR A 131 -7.12 -6.12 10.49
CA THR A 131 -8.44 -5.62 10.09
C THR A 131 -8.51 -5.50 8.57
N ILE A 132 -9.57 -6.07 7.99
CA ILE A 132 -9.85 -5.98 6.55
C ILE A 132 -11.21 -5.33 6.29
N GLN A 133 -11.32 -4.63 5.17
CA GLN A 133 -12.56 -4.03 4.68
C GLN A 133 -12.68 -4.25 3.18
N ALA A 134 -13.86 -4.61 2.68
CA ALA A 134 -14.11 -4.61 1.24
C ALA A 134 -14.00 -3.17 0.70
N MET A 135 -13.29 -2.96 -0.40
CA MET A 135 -13.23 -1.63 -1.02
C MET A 135 -14.63 -1.17 -1.42
N ALA A 136 -14.93 0.10 -1.20
CA ALA A 136 -16.21 0.70 -1.56
C ALA A 136 -16.24 1.04 -3.05
N ALA A 137 -17.29 0.57 -3.74
CA ALA A 137 -17.62 0.78 -5.16
C ALA A 137 -17.35 2.22 -5.64
#